data_AF-A0A928G3M6-F1
#
_entry.id   AF-A0A928G3M6-F1
#
_cell.length_a   1.000
_cell.length_b   1.000
_cell.length_c   1.000
_cell.angle_alpha   90.00
_cell.angle_beta   90.00
_cell.angle_gamma   90.00
#
_symmetry.space_group_name_H-M   'P 1'
#
loop_
_entity.id
_entity.type
_entity.pdbx_description
1 polymer ?
#
loop_
_entity_poly.entity_id
_entity_poly.type
_entity_poly.pdbx_seq_one_letter_code
_entity_poly.pdbx_strand_id
1 'polypeptide(L)' 'MFNYVKESYNELVNKVAWPSFPQLQSSTVVVMVASAIFAIVVLLMDISFENIMAAIYKTLGNLGR' A
#
# COMPACT_ATOMS: atom_id res chain seq x y z
N MET A 1 -10.14 -15.87 34.78
CA MET A 1 -10.29 -14.95 33.62
C MET A 1 -9.40 -13.71 33.74
N PHE A 2 -9.57 -12.87 34.78
CA PHE A 2 -8.77 -11.64 34.97
C PHE A 2 -7.25 -11.86 35.03
N ASN A 3 -6.79 -12.94 35.69
CA ASN A 3 -5.36 -13.26 35.75
C ASN A 3 -4.78 -13.63 34.37
N TYR A 4 -5.53 -14.33 33.52
CA TYR A 4 -5.10 -14.70 32.17
C TYR A 4 -4.88 -13.46 31.28
N VAL A 5 -5.80 -12.50 31.32
CA VAL A 5 -5.67 -11.24 30.58
C VAL A 5 -4.46 -10.42 31.06
N LYS A 6 -4.18 -10.47 32.37
CA LYS A 6 -3.05 -9.77 32.99
C LYS A 6 -1.71 -10.45 32.67
N GLU A 7 -1.67 -11.78 32.67
CA GLU A 7 -0.51 -12.59 32.25
C GLU A 7 -0.20 -12.35 30.77
N SER A 8 -1.22 -12.44 29.89
CA SER A 8 -1.06 -12.16 28.45
C SER A 8 -0.67 -10.71 28.16
N TYR A 9 -1.13 -9.73 28.95
CA TYR A 9 -0.68 -8.35 28.80
C TYR A 9 0.79 -8.19 29.20
N ASN A 10 1.22 -8.84 30.28
CA ASN A 10 2.63 -8.85 30.68
C ASN A 10 3.51 -9.59 29.67
N GLU A 11 3.04 -10.68 29.07
CA GLU A 11 3.76 -11.40 28.00
C GLU A 11 3.87 -10.56 26.72
N LEU A 12 2.77 -9.95 26.27
CA LEU A 12 2.80 -9.12 25.06
C LEU A 12 3.67 -7.87 25.23
N VAL A 13 3.73 -7.27 26.43
CA VAL A 13 4.53 -6.07 26.68
C VAL A 13 6.01 -6.40 26.95
N ASN A 14 6.32 -7.49 27.65
CA ASN A 14 7.71 -7.86 27.98
C ASN A 14 8.36 -8.80 26.95
N LYS A 15 7.58 -9.51 26.12
CA LYS A 15 8.06 -10.50 25.13
C LYS A 15 7.88 -10.05 23.68
N VAL A 16 7.08 -9.02 23.41
CA VAL A 16 7.05 -8.34 22.12
C VAL A 16 7.59 -6.94 22.32
N ALA A 17 8.86 -6.74 21.97
CA ALA A 17 9.51 -5.44 22.02
C ALA A 17 8.81 -4.50 21.01
N TRP A 18 7.76 -3.82 21.46
CA TRP A 18 7.20 -2.71 20.72
C TRP A 18 8.30 -1.68 20.51
N PRO A 19 8.61 -1.31 19.25
CA PRO A 19 9.62 -0.32 19.00
C PRO A 19 9.22 0.99 19.69
N SER A 20 10.20 1.69 20.26
CA SER A 20 9.95 3.04 20.80
C SER A 20 9.27 3.93 19.75
N PHE A 21 8.40 4.86 20.17
CA PHE A 21 7.68 5.77 19.28
C PHE A 21 8.51 6.39 18.13
N PRO A 22 9.78 6.80 18.32
CA PRO A 22 10.63 7.31 17.24
C PRO A 22 10.95 6.28 16.15
N GLN A 23 11.12 5.01 16.53
CA GLN A 23 11.40 3.92 15.59
C GLN A 23 10.16 3.56 14.75
N LEU A 24 8.98 3.57 15.36
CA LEU A 24 7.71 3.41 14.66
C LEU A 24 7.50 4.50 13.61
N GLN A 25 7.84 5.75 13.95
CA GLN A 25 7.76 6.87 13.01
C GLN A 25 8.74 6.68 11.84
N SER A 26 9.98 6.24 12.09
CA SER A 26 10.94 5.94 11.03
C SER A 26 10.42 4.85 10.08
N SER A 27 9.83 3.76 10.60
CA SER A 27 9.23 2.72 9.76
C SER A 27 8.02 3.23 8.97
N THR A 28 7.22 4.10 9.58
CA THR A 28 6.05 4.71 8.91
C THR A 28 6.46 5.60 7.75
N VAL A 29 7.54 6.38 7.90
CA VAL A 29 8.07 7.22 6.82
C VAL A 29 8.52 6.37 5.63
N VAL A 30 9.18 5.25 5.87
CA VAL A 30 9.59 4.33 4.80
C VAL A 30 8.38 3.77 4.05
N VAL A 31 7.33 3.35 4.78
CA VAL A 31 6.10 2.84 4.16
C VAL A 31 5.36 3.93 3.37
N MET A 32 5.34 5.17 3.88
CA MET A 32 4.74 6.32 3.19
C MET A 32 5.46 6.65 1.87
N VAL A 33 6.78 6.55 1.84
CA VAL A 33 7.55 6.73 0.59
C VAL A 33 7.30 5.57 -0.37
N ALA A 34 7.25 4.33 0.13
CA ALA A 34 6.94 3.17 -0.70
C ALA A 34 5.55 3.28 -1.34
N SER A 35 4.52 3.70 -0.59
CA SER A 35 3.17 3.88 -1.13
C SER A 35 3.09 5.01 -2.15
N ALA A 36 3.86 6.10 -1.98
CA ALA A 36 3.96 7.17 -2.97
C ALA A 36 4.55 6.67 -4.30
N ILE A 37 5.57 5.80 -4.26
CA ILE A 37 6.14 5.18 -5.46
C ILE A 37 5.10 4.29 -6.15
N PHE A 38 4.38 3.46 -5.41
CA PHE A 38 3.31 2.63 -5.98
C PHE A 38 2.20 3.48 -6.62
N ALA A 39 1.83 4.61 -6.01
CA ALA A 39 0.85 5.53 -6.57
C ALA A 39 1.29 6.07 -7.94
N ILE A 40 2.57 6.43 -8.10
CA ILE A 40 3.12 6.89 -9.39
C ILE A 40 3.08 5.78 -10.44
N VAL A 41 3.43 4.54 -10.05
CA VAL A 41 3.42 3.39 -10.98
C VAL A 41 2.00 3.08 -11.46
N VAL A 42 1.02 3.08 -10.56
CA VAL A 42 -0.39 2.87 -10.92
C VAL A 42 -0.88 3.99 -11.84
N LEU A 43 -0.54 5.25 -11.55
CA LEU A 43 -0.90 6.38 -12.41
C LEU A 43 -0.33 6.25 -13.83
N LEU A 44 0.93 5.80 -13.96
CA LEU A 44 1.52 5.52 -15.28
C LEU A 44 0.79 4.38 -16.00
N MET A 45 0.41 3.34 -15.27
CA MET A 45 -0.35 2.21 -15.80
C MET A 45 -1.71 2.67 -16.32
N ASP A 46 -2.46 3.43 -15.53
CA ASP A 46 -3.79 3.92 -15.89
C ASP A 46 -3.75 4.75 -17.19
N ILE A 47 -2.81 5.69 -17.29
CA ILE A 47 -2.62 6.52 -18.50
C ILE A 47 -2.22 5.65 -19.70
N SER A 48 -1.34 4.67 -19.51
CA SER A 48 -0.93 3.78 -20.59
C SER A 48 -2.11 2.98 -21.15
N PHE A 49 -2.96 2.44 -20.28
CA PHE A 49 -4.12 1.65 -20.68
C PHE A 49 -5.20 2.49 -21.36
N GLU A 50 -5.48 3.70 -20.86
CA GLU A 50 -6.44 4.61 -21.50
C GLU A 50 -6.02 4.94 -22.94
N ASN A 51 -4.76 5.27 -23.15
CA ASN A 51 -4.22 5.60 -24.48
C ASN A 51 -4.25 4.40 -25.43
N ILE A 52 -3.89 3.20 -24.96
CA ILE A 52 -3.93 1.98 -25.76
C ILE A 52 -5.37 1.64 -26.15
N MET A 53 -6.31 1.72 -25.20
CA MET A 53 -7.72 1.46 -25.49
C MET A 53 -8.29 2.48 -26.46
N ALA A 54 -8.01 3.78 -26.27
CA ALA A 54 -8.43 4.81 -27.22
C ALA A 54 -7.88 4.56 -28.64
N ALA A 55 -6.63 4.10 -28.76
CA ALA A 55 -6.05 3.73 -30.05
C ALA A 55 -6.76 2.53 -30.68
N ILE A 56 -7.03 1.48 -29.92
CA ILE A 56 -7.74 0.27 -30.39
C ILE A 56 -9.17 0.61 -30.81
N TYR A 57 -9.91 1.37 -30.00
CA TYR A 57 -11.27 1.78 -30.34
C TYR A 57 -11.28 2.67 -31.59
N LYS A 58 -10.31 3.57 -31.76
CA LYS A 58 -10.18 4.42 -32.95
C LYS A 58 -9.90 3.59 -34.21
N THR A 59 -9.02 2.59 -34.14
CA THR A 59 -8.71 1.74 -35.30
C THR A 59 -9.87 0.82 -35.68
N LEU A 60 -10.57 0.24 -34.70
CA LEU A 60 -11.79 -0.54 -34.92
C LEU A 60 -12.93 0.31 -35.49
N GLY A 61 -13.15 1.50 -34.92
CA GLY A 61 -14.19 2.43 -35.39
C GLY A 61 -13.95 2.93 -36.82
N ASN A 62 -12.69 3.08 -37.22
CA ASN A 62 -12.33 3.43 -38.60
C ASN A 62 -12.48 2.26 -39.59
N LEU A 63 -12.47 1.02 -39.12
CA LEU A 63 -12.57 -0.18 -39.97
C LEU A 63 -14.03 -0.61 -40.20
N GLY A 64 -14.95 -0.23 -39.31
CA GLY A 64 -16.38 -0.51 -39.40
C GLY A 64 -17.21 0.52 -40.18
N ARG A 65 -16.56 1.48 -40.85
CA ARG A 65 -17.14 2.42 -41.82
C ARG A 65 -16.60 2.09 -43.21
#